data_AF-A0A929CPN6-F1
#
_entry.id   AF-A0A929CPN6-F1
#
_cell.length_a   1.000
_cell.length_b   1.000
_cell.length_c   1.000
_cell.angle_alpha   90.00
_cell.angle_beta   90.00
_cell.angle_gamma   90.00
#
_symmetry.space_group_name_H-M   'P 1'
#
loop_
_entity.id
_entity.type
_entity.pdbx_description
1 polymer ?
#
loop_
_entity_poly.entity_id
_entity_poly.type
_entity_poly.pdbx_seq_one_letter_code
_entity_poly.pdbx_strand_id
1 'polypeptide(L)' 'IYNKKVADKFKNNVLSLGGTQDPMDLYINFRGKKPNPEALLKRAGLIK' A
#
# COMPACT_ATOMS: atom_id res chain seq x y z
N ILE A 1 -5.62 -16.10 8.71
CA ILE A 1 -5.29 -15.14 7.62
C ILE A 1 -6.58 -14.66 7.01
N TYR A 2 -6.93 -13.38 7.15
CA TYR A 2 -8.25 -12.83 6.75
C TYR A 2 -8.48 -12.77 5.24
N ASN A 3 -7.42 -12.66 4.41
CA ASN A 3 -7.49 -12.85 2.95
C ASN A 3 -6.11 -13.26 2.41
N LYS A 4 -5.97 -14.52 1.94
CA LYS A 4 -4.70 -15.05 1.44
C LYS A 4 -4.19 -14.29 0.21
N LYS A 5 -5.07 -13.97 -0.74
CA LYS A 5 -4.72 -13.24 -1.97
C LYS A 5 -4.10 -11.87 -1.67
N VAL A 6 -4.65 -11.14 -0.69
CA VAL A 6 -4.10 -9.83 -0.28
C VAL A 6 -2.76 -9.98 0.43
N ALA A 7 -2.63 -11.01 1.28
CA ALA A 7 -1.38 -11.30 1.98
C ALA A 7 -0.25 -11.65 1.00
N ASP A 8 -0.52 -12.50 0.02
CA ASP A 8 0.45 -12.88 -1.03
C ASP A 8 0.87 -11.66 -1.85
N LYS A 9 -0.08 -10.80 -2.22
CA LYS A 9 0.21 -9.57 -2.94
C LYS A 9 1.10 -8.62 -2.12
N PHE A 10 0.86 -8.50 -0.82
CA PHE A 10 1.67 -7.65 0.05
C PHE A 10 3.09 -8.19 0.23
N LYS A 11 3.22 -9.50 0.41
CA LYS A 11 4.52 -10.17 0.49
C LYS A 11 5.36 -9.92 -0.76
N ASN A 12 4.78 -10.18 -1.93
CA ASN A 12 5.52 -10.16 -3.21
C ASN A 12 5.84 -8.76 -3.73
N ASN A 13 5.03 -7.75 -3.38
CA ASN A 13 5.19 -6.40 -3.93
C ASN A 13 5.76 -5.39 -2.94
N VAL A 14 5.89 -5.72 -1.66
CA VAL A 14 6.35 -4.78 -0.63
C VAL A 14 7.42 -5.40 0.25
N LEU A 15 7.13 -6.54 0.88
CA LEU A 15 8.05 -7.12 1.87
C LEU A 15 9.27 -7.80 1.23
N SER A 16 9.12 -8.42 0.05
CA SER A 16 10.20 -9.15 -0.62
C SER A 16 11.15 -8.28 -1.45
N LEU A 17 10.76 -7.04 -1.77
CA LEU A 17 11.51 -6.18 -2.68
C LEU A 17 12.46 -5.20 -1.96
N GLY A 18 12.32 -5.00 -0.65
CA GLY A 18 13.29 -4.22 0.15
C GLY A 18 13.53 -2.82 -0.43
N GLY A 19 14.80 -2.45 -0.64
CA GLY A 19 15.20 -1.16 -1.22
C GLY A 19 15.69 -1.22 -2.68
N THR A 20 15.39 -2.29 -3.42
CA THR A 20 15.88 -2.44 -4.81
C THR A 20 15.02 -1.69 -5.83
N GLN A 21 13.84 -1.22 -5.44
CA GLN A 21 12.90 -0.47 -6.28
C GLN A 21 12.37 0.74 -5.51
N ASP A 22 11.97 1.79 -6.25
CA ASP A 22 11.41 2.98 -5.64
C ASP A 22 10.14 2.65 -4.82
N PRO A 23 10.03 3.14 -3.58
CA PRO A 23 8.87 2.88 -2.73
C PRO A 23 7.52 3.26 -3.34
N MET A 24 7.47 4.27 -4.20
CA MET A 24 6.24 4.69 -4.88
C MET A 24 5.78 3.64 -5.90
N ASP A 25 6.71 3.04 -6.64
CA ASP A 25 6.39 1.99 -7.61
C ASP A 25 5.87 0.73 -6.90
N LEU A 26 6.52 0.34 -5.79
CA LEU A 26 6.07 -0.77 -4.93
C LEU A 26 4.65 -0.52 -4.41
N TYR A 27 4.37 0.70 -3.96
CA TYR A 27 3.06 1.08 -3.49
C TYR A 27 2.00 0.99 -4.60
N ILE A 28 2.28 1.50 -5.80
CA ILE A 28 1.37 1.44 -6.94
C ILE A 28 1.13 -0.02 -7.37
N ASN A 29 2.16 -0.87 -7.42
CA ASN A 29 2.01 -2.28 -7.77
C ASN A 29 1.10 -3.02 -6.76
N PHE A 30 1.25 -2.71 -5.47
CA PHE A 30 0.41 -3.28 -4.43
C PHE A 30 -1.03 -2.73 -4.46
N ARG A 31 -1.22 -1.40 -4.52
CA ARG A 31 -2.52 -0.72 -4.37
C ARG A 31 -3.27 -0.46 -5.67
N GLY A 32 -2.60 -0.51 -6.82
CA GLY A 32 -3.13 -0.23 -8.15
C GLY A 32 -3.28 1.26 -8.49
N LYS A 33 -2.92 2.17 -7.58
CA LYS A 33 -3.02 3.62 -7.78
C LYS A 33 -2.07 4.37 -6.83
N LYS A 34 -1.79 5.63 -7.15
CA LYS A 34 -1.03 6.55 -6.27
C LYS A 34 -1.74 6.76 -4.92
N PRO A 35 -1.00 7.04 -3.83
CA PRO A 35 -1.59 7.32 -2.53
C PRO A 35 -2.42 8.60 -2.59
N ASN A 36 -3.51 8.64 -1.82
CA ASN A 36 -4.33 9.83 -1.62
C ASN A 36 -4.32 10.17 -0.11
N PRO A 37 -3.95 11.41 0.29
CA PRO A 37 -3.95 11.81 1.70
C PRO A 37 -5.34 11.83 2.34
N GLU A 38 -6.43 11.87 1.58
CA GLU A 38 -7.80 11.90 2.11
C GLU A 38 -8.07 10.79 3.13
N ALA A 39 -7.59 9.57 2.87
CA ALA A 39 -7.79 8.44 3.79
C ALA A 39 -7.09 8.68 5.14
N LEU A 40 -5.91 9.31 5.11
CA LEU A 40 -5.18 9.68 6.32
C LEU A 40 -5.89 10.82 7.05
N LEU A 41 -6.30 11.85 6.32
CA LEU A 41 -7.00 13.02 6.87
C LEU A 41 -8.33 12.62 7.52
N LYS A 42 -9.12 11.76 6.87
CA LYS A 42 -10.39 11.24 7.40
C LYS A 42 -10.15 10.41 8.65
N ARG A 43 -9.14 9.54 8.66
CA ARG A 43 -8.75 8.76 9.87
C ARG A 43 -8.32 9.66 11.02
N ALA A 44 -7.63 10.76 10.71
CA ALA A 44 -7.18 11.74 11.69
C ALA A 44 -8.28 12.74 12.13
N GLY A 45 -9.48 12.65 11.55
CA GLY A 45 -10.59 13.56 11.84
C GLY A 45 -10.42 14.97 11.28
N LEU A 46 -9.50 15.16 10.33
CA LEU A 46 -9.17 16.48 9.74
C LEU A 46 -10.11 16.87 8.58
N ILE A 47 -10.86 15.90 8.04
CA ILE A 47 -11.89 16.11 7.02
C ILE A 47 -13.08 15.16 7.30
N LYS A 48 -14.30 15.53 6.90
CA LYS A 48 -15.54 14.74 7.07
C LYS A 48 -15.90 13.95 5.81
#